data_AF-A6G0P8-F1
#
_entry.id   AF-A6G0P8-F1
#
_cell.length_a   1.000
_cell.length_b   1.000
_cell.length_c   1.000
_cell.angle_alpha   90.00
_cell.angle_beta   90.00
_cell.angle_gamma   90.00
#
_symmetry.space_group_name_H-M   'P 1'
#
loop_
_entity.id
_entity.type
_entity.pdbx_description
1 polymer ?
#
loop_
_entity_poly.entity_id
_entity_poly.type
_entity_poly.pdbx_seq_one_letter_code
_entity_poly.pdbx_strand_id
1 'polypeptide(L)' 'MKHVTKTIARAANTRIDQCSCGAIHITVGGVTMRIREQAARELRDMLIAGLRAVDQNTTNAPMPFHIVPPPDDQDLH' A
#
# COMPACT_ATOMS: atom_id res chain seq x y z
N MET A 1 12.45 32.90 6.01
CA MET A 1 13.12 31.91 5.13
C MET A 1 12.13 31.40 4.09
N LYS A 2 12.54 31.17 2.84
CA LYS A 2 11.68 30.65 1.78
C LYS A 2 11.72 29.11 1.79
N HIS A 3 10.56 28.47 1.89
CA HIS A 3 10.43 27.02 1.79
C HIS A 3 10.42 26.59 0.32
N VAL A 4 11.33 25.69 -0.06
CA VAL A 4 11.40 25.12 -1.42
C VAL A 4 10.94 23.67 -1.33
N THR A 5 10.09 23.24 -2.25
CA THR A 5 9.60 21.85 -2.30
C THR A 5 10.14 21.14 -3.54
N LYS A 6 10.44 19.85 -3.40
CA LYS A 6 10.85 18.97 -4.49
C LYS A 6 9.89 17.77 -4.51
N THR A 7 9.28 17.50 -5.66
CA THR A 7 8.46 16.29 -5.82
C THR A 7 9.33 15.05 -5.77
N ILE A 8 8.96 14.11 -4.91
CA ILE A 8 9.65 12.83 -4.75
C ILE A 8 8.87 11.66 -5.34
N ALA A 9 7.53 11.75 -5.36
CA ALA A 9 6.67 10.75 -5.99
C ALA A 9 5.42 11.40 -6.55
N ARG A 10 4.94 10.88 -7.68
CA ARG A 10 3.70 11.33 -8.31
C ARG A 10 2.98 10.16 -8.97
N ALA A 11 1.68 10.09 -8.74
CA ALA A 11 0.71 9.25 -9.42
C ALA A 11 -0.44 10.13 -9.94
N ALA A 12 -1.49 9.51 -10.49
CA ALA A 12 -2.63 10.22 -11.09
C ALA A 12 -3.30 11.20 -10.10
N ASN A 13 -3.61 10.73 -8.89
CA ASN A 13 -4.31 11.51 -7.87
C ASN A 13 -3.48 11.73 -6.60
N THR A 14 -2.21 11.31 -6.58
CA THR A 14 -1.36 11.38 -5.40
C THR A 14 -0.04 12.03 -5.75
N ARG A 15 0.42 12.96 -4.91
CA ARG A 15 1.71 13.61 -5.06
C ARG A 15 2.38 13.76 -3.71
N ILE A 16 3.67 13.45 -3.65
CA ILE A 16 4.47 13.58 -2.45
C ILE A 16 5.62 14.53 -2.75
N ASP A 17 5.76 15.59 -1.95
CA ASP A 17 6.85 16.54 -2.02
C ASP A 17 7.65 16.57 -0.71
N GLN A 18 8.96 16.75 -0.83
CA GLN A 18 9.85 17.03 0.29
C GLN A 18 10.16 18.53 0.33
N CYS A 19 9.90 19.17 1.47
CA CYS A 19 10.25 20.55 1.72
C CYS A 19 11.69 20.67 2.21
N SER A 20 12.37 21.76 1.87
CA SER A 20 13.72 22.10 2.34
C SER A 20 13.87 22.18 3.87
N CYS A 21 12.77 22.24 4.63
CA CYS A 21 12.78 22.17 6.10
C CYS A 21 12.53 20.77 6.66
N GLY A 22 12.62 19.73 5.83
CA GLY A 22 12.42 18.32 6.22
C GLY A 22 10.96 17.86 6.23
N ALA A 23 9.98 18.77 6.16
CA ALA A 23 8.57 18.41 6.10
C ALA A 23 8.21 17.67 4.80
N ILE A 24 7.28 16.73 4.88
CA ILE A 24 6.72 16.01 3.74
C ILE A 24 5.30 16.52 3.48
N HIS A 25 5.00 16.87 2.23
CA HIS A 25 3.66 17.24 1.80
C HIS A 25 3.07 16.08 1.00
N ILE A 26 1.94 15.54 1.45
CA ILE A 26 1.21 14.48 0.76
C ILE A 26 -0.08 15.08 0.24
N THR A 27 -0.25 15.09 -1.07
CA THR A 27 -1.48 15.52 -1.74
C THR A 27 -2.22 14.29 -2.26
N VAL A 28 -3.50 14.18 -1.93
CA VAL A 28 -4.42 13.15 -2.44
C VAL A 28 -5.68 13.85 -2.95
N GLY A 29 -5.91 13.80 -4.25
CA GLY A 29 -6.96 14.57 -4.91
C GLY A 29 -6.79 16.07 -4.64
N GLY A 30 -7.80 16.69 -4.03
CA GLY A 30 -7.77 18.12 -3.63
C GLY A 30 -7.22 18.38 -2.23
N VAL A 31 -6.84 17.35 -1.48
CA VAL A 31 -6.41 17.49 -0.08
C VAL A 31 -4.89 17.42 0.01
N THR A 32 -4.26 18.41 0.63
CA THR A 32 -2.81 18.39 0.93
C THR A 32 -2.59 18.39 2.43
N MET A 33 -1.88 17.37 2.91
CA MET A 33 -1.40 17.26 4.28
C MET A 33 0.08 17.66 4.35
N ARG A 34 0.44 18.49 5.33
CA ARG A 34 1.83 18.80 5.67
C ARG A 34 2.24 18.07 6.94
N ILE A 35 3.25 17.23 6.83
CA ILE A 35 3.72 16.33 7.90
C ILE A 35 5.13 16.75 8.30
N ARG A 36 5.36 16.93 9.60
CA ARG A 36 6.71 17.21 10.13
C ARG A 36 7.59 15.99 9.93
N GLU A 37 8.90 16.20 9.83
CA GLU A 37 9.85 15.12 9.52
C GLU A 37 9.72 13.90 10.46
N GLN A 38 9.66 14.12 11.77
CA GLN A 38 9.51 13.04 12.75
C GLN A 38 8.21 12.24 12.54
N ALA A 39 7.08 12.93 12.43
CA ALA A 39 5.78 12.30 12.18
C ALA A 39 5.75 11.57 10.82
N ALA A 40 6.51 12.05 9.82
CA ALA A 40 6.61 11.38 8.52
C ALA A 40 7.37 10.04 8.62
N ARG A 41 8.39 9.96 9.48
CA ARG A 41 9.09 8.70 9.77
C ARG A 41 8.18 7.70 10.46
N GLU A 42 7.48 8.15 11.51
CA GLU A 42 6.51 7.32 12.24
C GLU A 42 5.38 6.84 11.32
N LEU A 43 4.82 7.72 10.49
CA LEU A 43 3.79 7.36 9.51
C LEU A 43 4.28 6.31 8.51
N ARG A 44 5.50 6.46 7.99
CA ARG A 44 6.10 5.47 7.09
C ARG A 44 6.17 4.10 7.76
N ASP A 45 6.65 4.05 9.00
CA ASP A 45 6.84 2.79 9.71
C ASP A 45 5.49 2.11 10.01
N MET A 46 4.46 2.89 10.37
CA MET A 46 3.08 2.41 10.52
C MET A 46 2.49 1.90 9.21
N LEU A 47 2.69 2.61 8.10
CA LEU A 47 2.20 2.19 6.78
C LEU A 47 2.86 0.89 6.32
N ILE A 48 4.18 0.74 6.52
CA ILE A 48 4.89 -0.51 6.22
C ILE A 48 4.31 -1.67 7.05
N ALA A 49 4.06 -1.45 8.34
CA ALA A 49 3.45 -2.47 9.20
C ALA A 49 2.03 -2.84 8.72
N GLY A 50 1.21 -1.86 8.36
CA GLY A 50 -0.14 -2.07 7.84
C GLY A 50 -0.16 -2.82 6.51
N LEU A 51 0.72 -2.45 5.57
CA LEU A 51 0.85 -3.14 4.28
C LEU A 51 1.24 -4.61 4.47
N ARG A 52 2.19 -4.90 5.38
CA ARG A 52 2.55 -6.30 5.72
C ARG A 52 1.37 -7.10 6.25
N ALA A 53 0.51 -6.49 7.06
CA ALA A 53 -0.68 -7.17 7.60
C ALA A 53 -1.72 -7.46 6.49
N VAL A 54 -1.89 -6.56 5.53
CA VAL A 54 -2.76 -6.77 4.37
C VAL A 54 -2.25 -7.92 3.50
N ASP A 55 -0.95 -7.93 3.21
CA ASP A 55 -0.33 -8.99 2.42
C ASP A 55 -0.54 -10.37 3.07
N GLN A 56 -0.39 -10.46 4.40
CA GLN A 56 -0.62 -11.70 5.16
C GLN A 56 -2.08 -12.18 5.13
N ASN A 57 -3.05 -11.28 5.12
CA ASN A 57 -4.47 -11.64 5.04
C ASN A 57 -4.89 -12.12 3.64
N THR A 58 -4.19 -11.67 2.59
CA THR A 58 -4.53 -12.03 1.21
C THR A 58 -4.16 -13.49 0.90
N THR A 59 -3.18 -14.06 1.61
CA THR A 59 -2.72 -15.45 1.42
C THR A 59 -3.59 -16.50 2.13
N ASN A 60 -4.49 -16.10 3.02
CA ASN A 60 -5.25 -17.01 3.88
C ASN A 60 -6.74 -17.13 3.52
N ALA A 61 -7.17 -16.63 2.36
CA ALA A 61 -8.53 -16.89 1.89
C ALA A 61 -8.65 -18.38 1.51
N PRO A 62 -9.47 -19.20 2.21
CA PRO A 62 -9.72 -20.57 1.78
C PRO A 62 -10.42 -20.53 0.42
N MET A 63 -9.83 -21.18 -0.59
CA MET A 63 -10.51 -21.35 -1.87
C MET A 63 -11.79 -22.19 -1.64
N PRO A 64 -12.99 -21.69 -1.99
CA PRO A 64 -14.25 -22.27 -1.55
C PRO A 64 -14.68 -23.56 -2.28
N PHE A 65 -13.81 -24.16 -3.10
CA PHE A 65 -14.15 -25.38 -3.83
C PHE A 65 -13.00 -26.38 -3.85
N HIS A 66 -13.31 -27.61 -3.43
CA HIS A 66 -12.51 -28.79 -3.73
C HIS A 66 -12.93 -29.31 -5.10
N ILE A 67 -11.97 -29.39 -6.03
CA ILE A 67 -12.17 -30.09 -7.30
C ILE A 67 -12.20 -31.58 -6.98
N VAL A 68 -13.38 -32.21 -7.08
CA VAL A 68 -13.53 -33.66 -7.03
C VAL A 68 -13.05 -34.21 -8.38
N PRO A 69 -11.99 -35.05 -8.43
CA PRO A 69 -11.63 -35.75 -9.65
C PRO A 69 -12.83 -36.60 -10.10
N PRO A 70 -13.13 -36.66 -11.41
CA PRO A 70 -14.18 -37.56 -11.89
C PRO A 70 -13.86 -39.00 -11.46
N PRO A 71 -14.87 -39.81 -11.10
CA PRO A 71 -14.66 -41.22 -10.84
C PRO A 71 -14.04 -41.84 -12.11
N ASP A 72 -12.93 -42.55 -11.95
CA ASP A 72 -12.35 -43.34 -13.02
C ASP A 72 -13.40 -44.36 -13.48
N ASP A 73 -13.87 -44.23 -14.73
CA ASP A 73 -14.65 -45.25 -15.43
C ASP A 73 -13.75 -46.47 -15.72
N GLN A 74 -13.30 -47.16 -14.67
CA GLN A 74 -12.60 -48.45 -14.76
C GLN A 74 -13.51 -49.55 -14.23
N ASP A 75 -14.60 -49.82 -14.95
CA ASP A 75 -15.35 -51.08 -14.83
C ASP A 75 -16.16 -51.33 -16.12
N LEU A 76 -15.47 -51.53 -17.24
CA LEU A 76 -16.00 -52.25 -18.39
C LEU A 76 -14.84 -52.65 -19.32
N HIS A 77 -14.22 -53.80 -19.04
CA HIS A 77 -13.97 -54.90 -19.99
C HIS A 77 -13.07 -56.00 -19.41
#